data_AF-A0A3N7H6V3-F1
#
_entry.id   AF-A0A3N7H6V3-F1
#
_cell.length_a   1.000
_cell.length_b   1.000
_cell.length_c   1.000
_cell.angle_alpha   90.00
_cell.angle_beta   90.00
_cell.angle_gamma   90.00
#
_symmetry.space_group_name_H-M   'P 1'
#
loop_
_entity.id
_entity.type
_entity.pdbx_description
1 polymer ?
#
loop_
_entity_poly.entity_id
_entity_poly.type
_entity_poly.pdbx_seq_one_letter_code
_entity_poly.pdbx_strand_id
1 'polypeptide(L)'
;MRNVAFITLLISAMAFTALGQEHRAPRQPKSAEEIAKMRTDELTESLGLSKEQQKEVYALNLERAEKIKAAREDRTARGAKMREEMKADRERLNQILTEEQREILKQQQADRAEKFKARQEAKKDGKFRGSRSRNN
;
A
#
# COMPACT_ATOMS: atom_id res chain seq x y z
N MET A 1 26.06 40.81 -33.60
CA MET A 1 25.96 40.69 -32.13
C MET A 1 24.48 40.48 -31.81
N ARG A 2 24.01 39.23 -31.91
CA ARG A 2 23.76 38.28 -30.80
C ARG A 2 22.55 38.67 -29.92
N ASN A 3 21.37 38.34 -30.44
CA ASN A 3 20.21 37.73 -29.76
C ASN A 3 19.82 38.32 -28.40
N VAL A 4 19.03 39.39 -28.41
CA VAL A 4 18.18 39.77 -27.27
C VAL A 4 16.73 39.74 -27.75
N ALA A 5 16.24 38.52 -27.94
CA ALA A 5 14.82 38.24 -28.07
C ALA A 5 14.59 36.92 -27.34
N PHE A 6 13.51 36.85 -26.57
CA PHE A 6 12.97 35.66 -25.89
C PHE A 6 13.59 35.25 -24.55
N ILE A 7 13.50 36.09 -23.51
CA ILE A 7 13.53 35.61 -22.11
C ILE A 7 12.43 36.31 -21.28
N THR A 8 11.18 36.24 -21.74
CA THR A 8 10.01 36.67 -20.95
C THR A 8 8.76 35.84 -21.30
N LEU A 9 8.86 34.51 -21.38
CA LEU A 9 7.66 33.67 -21.57
C LEU A 9 7.77 32.23 -21.00
N LEU A 10 8.34 32.03 -19.81
CA LEU A 10 8.35 30.70 -19.17
C LEU A 10 8.24 30.78 -17.64
N ILE A 11 7.19 31.40 -17.10
CA ILE A 11 6.82 31.25 -15.67
C ILE A 11 5.30 31.05 -15.49
N SER A 12 4.66 30.27 -16.37
CA SER A 12 3.21 30.00 -16.24
C SER A 12 2.86 28.55 -16.56
N ALA A 13 3.62 27.59 -16.01
CA ALA A 13 3.31 26.16 -16.15
C ALA A 13 3.64 25.31 -14.91
N MET A 14 3.66 25.89 -13.70
CA MET A 14 3.88 25.12 -12.46
C MET A 14 2.70 25.17 -11.47
N ALA A 15 1.45 25.32 -11.96
CA ALA A 15 0.28 25.43 -11.08
C ALA A 15 -0.84 24.40 -11.34
N PHE A 16 -0.55 23.27 -12.01
CA PHE A 16 -1.60 22.27 -12.34
C PHE A 16 -1.35 20.83 -11.88
N THR A 17 -0.30 20.55 -11.09
CA THR A 17 -0.03 19.18 -10.61
C THR A 17 -0.61 18.85 -9.23
N ALA A 18 -1.28 19.79 -8.54
CA ALA A 18 -1.73 19.59 -7.16
C ALA A 18 -3.14 18.98 -6.98
N LEU A 19 -3.94 18.83 -8.04
CA LEU A 19 -5.36 18.40 -7.92
C LEU A 19 -5.60 16.89 -8.17
N GLY A 20 -4.56 16.10 -8.42
CA GLY A 20 -4.70 14.67 -8.78
C GLY A 20 -4.74 13.67 -7.61
N GLN A 21 -4.53 14.10 -6.36
CA GLN A 21 -4.62 13.23 -5.19
C GLN A 21 -6.01 13.34 -4.56
N GLU A 22 -7.01 12.80 -5.25
CA GLU A 22 -8.31 12.54 -4.66
C GLU A 22 -8.10 11.56 -3.49
N HIS A 23 -8.11 12.10 -2.27
CA HIS A 23 -8.06 11.33 -1.03
C HIS A 23 -9.36 10.53 -0.96
N ARG A 24 -9.38 9.34 -1.57
CA ARG A 24 -10.48 8.40 -1.38
C ARG A 24 -10.62 8.17 0.11
N ALA A 25 -11.75 8.61 0.67
CA ALA A 25 -12.09 8.36 2.06
C ALA A 25 -11.89 6.86 2.36
N PRO A 26 -11.31 6.51 3.53
CA PRO A 26 -11.10 5.12 3.88
C PRO A 26 -12.45 4.40 3.87
N ARG A 27 -12.63 3.49 2.90
CA ARG A 27 -13.81 2.63 2.85
C ARG A 27 -13.79 1.75 4.09
N GLN A 28 -14.90 1.74 4.83
CA GLN A 28 -15.07 0.80 5.95
C GLN A 28 -14.87 -0.64 5.45
N PRO A 29 -14.13 -1.48 6.19
CA PRO A 29 -13.96 -2.87 5.80
C PRO A 29 -15.31 -3.59 5.85
N LYS A 30 -15.66 -4.28 4.76
CA LYS A 30 -16.85 -5.13 4.70
C LYS A 30 -16.81 -6.22 5.77
N SER A 31 -17.96 -6.61 6.30
CA SER A 31 -18.11 -7.73 7.23
C SER A 31 -17.84 -9.08 6.54
N ALA A 32 -17.63 -10.13 7.33
CA ALA A 32 -17.44 -11.48 6.79
C ALA A 32 -18.70 -11.96 6.05
N GLU A 33 -19.88 -11.68 6.58
CA GLU A 33 -21.18 -12.00 5.97
C GLU A 33 -21.41 -11.25 4.67
N GLU A 34 -21.09 -9.94 4.62
CA GLU A 34 -21.20 -9.15 3.39
C GLU A 34 -20.29 -9.69 2.29
N ILE A 35 -19.06 -10.11 2.66
CA ILE A 35 -18.12 -10.74 1.72
C ILE A 35 -18.64 -12.10 1.27
N ALA A 36 -19.18 -12.90 2.19
CA ALA A 36 -19.71 -14.23 1.90
C ALA A 36 -20.89 -14.17 0.94
N LYS A 37 -21.83 -13.25 1.20
CA LYS A 37 -22.98 -13.01 0.34
C LYS A 37 -22.55 -12.55 -1.05
N MET A 38 -21.73 -11.51 -1.14
CA MET A 38 -21.22 -10.98 -2.41
C MET A 38 -20.56 -12.07 -3.27
N ARG A 39 -19.70 -12.92 -2.67
CA ARG A 39 -19.04 -14.02 -3.40
C ARG A 39 -20.01 -15.12 -3.83
N THR A 40 -21.03 -15.37 -3.02
CA THR A 40 -22.06 -16.35 -3.35
C THR A 40 -22.92 -15.83 -4.50
N ASP A 41 -23.28 -14.56 -4.48
CA ASP A 41 -24.03 -13.90 -5.56
C ASP A 41 -23.21 -13.94 -6.87
N GLU A 42 -21.92 -13.60 -6.84
CA GLU A 42 -21.00 -13.68 -8.00
C GLU A 42 -20.91 -15.11 -8.57
N LEU A 43 -20.80 -16.12 -7.70
CA LEU A 43 -20.75 -17.53 -8.13
C LEU A 43 -22.11 -18.01 -8.66
N THR A 44 -23.20 -17.52 -8.10
CA THR A 44 -24.56 -17.83 -8.56
C THR A 44 -24.80 -17.25 -9.94
N GLU A 45 -24.41 -16.00 -10.17
CA GLU A 45 -24.54 -15.33 -11.47
C GLU A 45 -23.68 -16.01 -12.54
N SER A 46 -22.44 -16.37 -12.20
CA SER A 46 -21.51 -16.98 -13.16
C SER A 46 -21.78 -18.45 -13.46
N LEU A 47 -22.31 -19.22 -12.50
CA LEU A 47 -22.47 -20.68 -12.61
C LEU A 47 -23.93 -21.15 -12.62
N GLY A 48 -24.91 -20.27 -12.38
CA GLY A 48 -26.32 -20.63 -12.34
C GLY A 48 -26.69 -21.57 -11.19
N LEU A 49 -26.13 -21.34 -9.99
CA LEU A 49 -26.28 -22.23 -8.84
C LEU A 49 -27.74 -22.40 -8.39
N SER A 50 -28.15 -23.62 -8.04
CA SER A 50 -29.45 -23.89 -7.41
C SER A 50 -29.53 -23.28 -5.99
N LYS A 51 -30.74 -23.21 -5.41
CA LYS A 51 -30.91 -22.67 -4.05
C LYS A 51 -30.16 -23.49 -2.99
N GLU A 52 -30.12 -24.80 -3.14
CA GLU A 52 -29.40 -25.72 -2.27
C GLU A 52 -27.89 -25.50 -2.39
N GLN A 53 -27.38 -25.40 -3.61
CA GLN A 53 -25.96 -25.10 -3.86
C GLN A 53 -25.56 -23.73 -3.32
N GLN A 54 -26.40 -22.71 -3.49
CA GLN A 54 -26.18 -21.37 -2.93
C GLN A 54 -25.99 -21.41 -1.41
N LYS A 55 -26.79 -22.21 -0.70
CA LYS A 55 -26.69 -22.35 0.76
C LYS A 55 -25.35 -22.96 1.18
N GLU A 56 -24.89 -24.00 0.49
CA GLU A 56 -23.59 -24.64 0.76
C GLU A 56 -22.42 -23.71 0.41
N VAL A 57 -22.48 -23.04 -0.75
CA VAL A 57 -21.47 -22.08 -1.19
C VAL A 57 -21.39 -20.87 -0.25
N TYR A 58 -22.54 -20.39 0.23
CA TYR A 58 -22.59 -19.33 1.24
C TYR A 58 -21.87 -19.73 2.52
N ALA A 59 -22.18 -20.91 3.07
CA ALA A 59 -21.54 -21.41 4.28
C ALA A 59 -20.01 -21.52 4.11
N LEU A 60 -19.55 -22.07 2.98
CA LEU A 60 -18.14 -22.15 2.63
C LEU A 60 -17.47 -20.76 2.52
N ASN A 61 -18.14 -19.81 1.88
CA ASN A 61 -17.63 -18.46 1.71
C ASN A 61 -17.58 -17.69 3.04
N LEU A 62 -18.53 -17.92 3.93
CA LEU A 62 -18.56 -17.35 5.28
C LEU A 62 -17.37 -17.83 6.10
N GLU A 63 -17.16 -19.14 6.17
CA GLU A 63 -16.02 -19.73 6.89
C GLU A 63 -14.69 -19.16 6.37
N ARG A 64 -14.54 -19.05 5.04
CA ARG A 64 -13.36 -18.45 4.42
C ARG A 64 -13.20 -16.97 4.76
N ALA A 65 -14.28 -16.21 4.75
CA ALA A 65 -14.26 -14.78 5.07
C ALA A 65 -13.88 -14.53 6.55
N GLU A 66 -14.40 -15.35 7.46
CA GLU A 66 -14.04 -15.31 8.88
C GLU A 66 -12.57 -15.65 9.12
N LYS A 67 -12.05 -16.70 8.47
CA LYS A 67 -10.61 -17.03 8.53
C LYS A 67 -9.73 -15.88 8.07
N ILE A 68 -10.12 -15.20 6.99
CA ILE A 68 -9.40 -14.03 6.49
C ILE A 68 -9.49 -12.86 7.48
N LYS A 69 -10.67 -12.62 8.07
CA LYS A 69 -10.87 -11.58 9.09
C LYS A 69 -9.96 -11.81 10.29
N ALA A 70 -9.97 -13.01 10.86
CA ALA A 70 -9.12 -13.38 11.98
C ALA A 70 -7.62 -13.21 11.66
N ALA A 71 -7.18 -13.66 10.48
CA ALA A 71 -5.80 -13.49 10.05
C ALA A 71 -5.39 -12.01 9.86
N ARG A 72 -6.32 -11.15 9.44
CA ARG A 72 -6.09 -9.69 9.34
C ARG A 72 -5.98 -9.04 10.72
N GLU A 73 -6.84 -9.43 11.65
CA GLU A 73 -6.81 -8.95 13.04
C GLU A 73 -5.50 -9.34 13.72
N ASP A 74 -5.08 -10.60 13.61
CA ASP A 74 -3.80 -11.09 14.13
C ASP A 74 -2.60 -10.32 13.52
N ARG A 75 -2.59 -10.15 12.19
CA ARG A 75 -1.54 -9.36 11.51
C ARG A 75 -1.51 -7.91 12.00
N THR A 76 -2.68 -7.31 12.23
CA THR A 76 -2.77 -5.93 12.70
C THR A 76 -2.24 -5.81 14.12
N ALA A 77 -2.61 -6.74 15.00
CA ALA A 77 -2.11 -6.80 16.37
C ALA A 77 -0.59 -7.01 16.43
N ARG A 78 -0.05 -7.96 15.65
CA ARG A 78 1.40 -8.18 15.53
C ARG A 78 2.11 -6.96 14.96
N GLY A 79 1.53 -6.33 13.94
CA GLY A 79 2.07 -5.11 13.35
C GLY A 79 2.13 -3.94 14.34
N ALA A 80 1.15 -3.80 15.23
CA ALA A 80 1.17 -2.80 16.29
C ALA A 80 2.31 -3.07 17.29
N LYS A 81 2.46 -4.31 17.76
CA LYS A 81 3.55 -4.70 18.67
C LYS A 81 4.93 -4.44 18.05
N MET A 82 5.14 -4.89 16.82
CA MET A 82 6.39 -4.68 16.09
C MET A 82 6.73 -3.18 15.94
N ARG A 83 5.73 -2.30 15.75
CA ARG A 83 5.99 -0.86 15.66
C ARG A 83 6.48 -0.27 16.97
N GLU A 84 5.91 -0.70 18.10
CA GLU A 84 6.35 -0.24 19.41
C GLU A 84 7.76 -0.77 19.75
N GLU A 85 8.03 -2.04 19.45
CA GLU A 85 9.39 -2.61 19.59
C GLU A 85 10.42 -1.85 18.75
N MET A 86 10.10 -1.57 17.48
CA MET A 86 10.99 -0.82 16.59
C MET A 86 11.23 0.63 17.07
N LYS A 87 10.25 1.27 17.71
CA LYS A 87 10.44 2.59 18.31
C LYS A 87 11.39 2.49 19.51
N ALA A 88 11.15 1.55 20.42
CA ALA A 88 11.98 1.34 21.60
C ALA A 88 13.44 1.00 21.21
N ASP A 89 13.62 0.15 20.21
CA ASP A 89 14.96 -0.19 19.69
C ASP A 89 15.66 1.03 19.07
N ARG A 90 14.92 1.88 18.37
CA ARG A 90 15.47 3.13 17.81
C ARG A 90 15.88 4.11 18.91
N GLU A 91 15.10 4.24 19.97
CA GLU A 91 15.42 5.08 21.12
C GLU A 91 16.68 4.58 21.83
N ARG A 92 16.76 3.26 22.08
CA ARG A 92 17.96 2.63 22.66
C ARG A 92 19.19 2.83 21.78
N LEU A 93 19.06 2.63 20.46
CA LEU A 93 20.16 2.86 19.53
C LEU A 93 20.63 4.32 19.58
N ASN A 94 19.72 5.29 19.61
CA ASN A 94 20.06 6.71 19.68
C ASN A 94 20.86 7.08 20.95
N GLN A 95 20.62 6.38 22.07
CA GLN A 95 21.36 6.56 23.33
C GLN A 95 22.78 5.98 23.26
N ILE A 96 23.00 4.93 22.46
CA ILE A 96 24.31 4.28 22.30
C ILE A 96 25.22 5.07 21.35
N LEU A 97 24.65 5.69 20.32
CA LEU A 97 25.42 6.38 19.29
C LEU A 97 25.97 7.73 19.76
N THR A 98 27.10 8.15 19.18
CA THR A 98 27.56 9.54 19.27
C THR A 98 26.73 10.45 18.36
N GLU A 99 26.85 11.77 18.52
CA GLU A 99 26.13 12.74 17.68
C GLU A 99 26.49 12.58 16.19
N GLU A 100 27.78 12.47 15.89
CA GLU A 100 28.25 12.26 14.51
C GLU A 100 27.70 10.97 13.90
N GLN A 101 27.65 9.88 14.69
CA GLN A 101 27.07 8.61 14.24
C GLN A 101 25.56 8.69 14.02
N ARG A 102 24.83 9.46 14.84
CA ARG A 102 23.40 9.72 14.66
C ARG A 102 23.12 10.45 13.34
N GLU A 103 23.92 11.46 13.02
CA GLU A 103 23.77 12.20 11.77
C GLU A 103 24.06 11.33 10.54
N ILE A 104 25.08 10.46 10.60
CA ILE A 104 25.33 9.46 9.54
C ILE A 104 24.13 8.52 9.38
N LEU A 105 23.58 7.99 10.49
CA LEU A 105 22.43 7.10 10.47
C LEU A 105 21.18 7.78 9.87
N LYS A 106 20.97 9.06 10.18
CA LYS A 106 19.87 9.86 9.64
C LYS A 106 19.99 10.06 8.13
N GLN A 107 21.19 10.35 7.62
CA GLN A 107 21.45 10.43 6.18
C GLN A 107 21.15 9.09 5.49
N GLN A 108 21.63 7.98 6.05
CA GLN A 108 21.32 6.64 5.51
C GLN A 108 19.82 6.33 5.50
N GLN A 109 19.07 6.78 6.50
CA GLN A 109 17.62 6.61 6.54
C GLN A 109 16.92 7.45 5.46
N ALA A 110 17.37 8.69 5.22
CA ALA A 110 16.85 9.53 4.14
C ALA A 110 17.09 8.88 2.76
N ASP A 111 18.31 8.42 2.49
CA ASP A 111 18.65 7.74 1.24
C ASP A 111 17.78 6.49 1.00
N ARG A 112 17.54 5.71 2.06
CA ARG A 112 16.66 4.54 2.00
C ARG A 112 15.22 4.94 1.69
N ALA A 113 14.73 6.02 2.30
CA ALA A 113 13.39 6.53 2.07
C ALA A 113 13.22 7.04 0.62
N GLU A 114 14.20 7.73 0.07
CA GLU A 114 14.20 8.17 -1.33
C GLU A 114 14.20 7.00 -2.31
N LYS A 115 15.09 6.02 -2.11
CA LYS A 115 15.12 4.80 -2.93
C LYS A 115 13.79 4.05 -2.87
N PHE A 116 13.13 4.03 -1.72
CA PHE A 116 11.81 3.45 -1.57
C PHE A 116 10.75 4.22 -2.37
N LYS A 117 10.72 5.56 -2.27
CA LYS A 117 9.80 6.41 -3.05
C LYS A 117 9.99 6.23 -4.55
N ALA A 118 11.24 6.29 -5.04
CA ALA A 118 11.56 6.09 -6.45
C ALA A 118 11.08 4.72 -6.97
N ARG A 119 11.21 3.65 -6.16
CA ARG A 119 10.67 2.33 -6.51
C ARG A 119 9.14 2.31 -6.57
N GLN A 120 8.47 3.04 -5.69
CA GLN A 120 7.00 3.12 -5.68
C GLN A 120 6.48 3.90 -6.90
N GLU A 121 7.16 4.98 -7.28
CA GLU A 121 6.86 5.75 -8.49
C GLU A 121 7.08 4.91 -9.75
N ALA A 122 8.22 4.20 -9.86
CA ALA A 122 8.48 3.31 -11.00
C ALA A 122 7.44 2.18 -11.15
N LYS A 123 6.86 1.70 -10.03
CA LYS A 123 5.75 0.74 -10.07
C LYS A 123 4.45 1.37 -10.53
N LYS A 124 4.15 2.60 -10.11
CA LYS A 124 2.95 3.35 -10.52
C LYS A 124 2.98 3.65 -12.01
N ASP A 125 4.17 3.92 -12.56
CA ASP A 125 4.37 4.22 -13.99
C ASP A 125 4.44 2.96 -14.88
N GLY A 126 4.15 1.77 -14.35
CA GLY A 126 4.13 0.52 -15.11
C GLY A 126 5.51 -0.01 -15.55
N LYS A 127 6.60 0.70 -15.27
CA LYS A 127 7.99 0.33 -15.64
C LYS A 127 8.53 -0.90 -14.89
N PHE A 128 7.79 -1.46 -13.93
CA PHE A 128 8.20 -2.61 -13.11
C PHE A 128 7.53 -3.94 -13.50
N ARG A 129 6.79 -4.03 -14.61
CA ARG A 129 6.07 -5.27 -14.98
C ARG A 129 6.93 -6.43 -15.51
N GLY A 130 8.27 -6.33 -15.52
CA GLY A 130 9.13 -7.24 -16.30
C GLY A 130 10.05 -8.22 -15.57
N SER A 131 10.33 -8.13 -14.26
CA SER A 131 11.46 -8.91 -13.68
C SER A 131 11.12 -10.00 -12.64
N ARG A 132 9.85 -10.39 -12.48
CA ARG A 132 9.49 -11.57 -11.65
C ARG A 132 9.05 -12.80 -12.44
N SER A 133 9.26 -12.82 -13.76
CA SER A 133 9.18 -14.03 -14.56
C SER A 133 10.60 -14.41 -15.00
N ARG A 134 11.29 -15.17 -14.13
CA ARG A 134 12.37 -16.13 -14.44
C ARG A 134 13.07 -16.52 -13.13
N ASN A 135 12.53 -17.53 -12.48
CA ASN A 135 13.28 -18.68 -12.00
C ASN A 135 12.24 -19.77 -11.76
N ASN A 136 12.11 -20.61 -12.79
CA ASN A 136 11.53 -21.94 -12.68
C ASN A 136 12.64 -22.86 -12.15
#